data_AF-A0A914WK60-F1
#
_entry.id   AF-A0A914WK60-F1
#
_cell.length_a   1.000
_cell.length_b   1.000
_cell.length_c   1.000
_cell.angle_alpha   90.00
_cell.angle_beta   90.00
_cell.angle_gamma   90.00
#
_symmetry.space_group_name_H-M   'P 1'
#
loop_
_entity.id
_entity.type
_entity.pdbx_description
1 polymer ?
#
loop_
_entity_poly.entity_id
_entity_poly.type
_entity_poly.pdbx_seq_one_letter_code
_entity_poly.pdbx_strand_id
1 'polypeptide(L)'
;MTTTTTTTTTTAAPCVDQLSDCPKNVAQCNVDSYRVFMTKNCPKTCDRCGVTPTPCVDANNLCTQWAAQGFCQNSFYTTAQKQANCRATCGYC
;
A
#
# COMPACT_ATOMS: atom_id res chain seq x y z
N MET A 1 14.43 -35.93 9.98
CA MET A 1 14.15 -34.51 10.28
C MET A 1 12.75 -34.22 9.79
N THR A 2 11.80 -34.02 10.71
CA THR A 2 10.38 -33.83 10.39
C THR A 2 10.13 -32.33 10.29
N THR A 3 9.84 -31.83 9.09
CA THR A 3 9.57 -30.41 8.83
C THR A 3 8.11 -30.13 9.22
N THR A 4 7.91 -29.47 10.35
CA THR A 4 6.58 -29.01 10.79
C THR A 4 6.21 -27.76 9.99
N THR A 5 5.43 -27.93 8.93
CA THR A 5 4.84 -26.82 8.17
C THR A 5 3.64 -26.30 8.96
N THR A 6 3.80 -25.17 9.64
CA THR A 6 2.70 -24.47 10.33
C THR A 6 1.76 -23.86 9.28
N THR A 7 0.74 -24.61 8.86
CA THR A 7 -0.38 -24.09 8.07
C THR A 7 -1.25 -23.24 8.99
N THR A 8 -1.02 -21.92 9.00
CA THR A 8 -1.97 -20.94 9.51
C THR A 8 -3.20 -20.93 8.59
N THR A 9 -4.19 -21.74 8.92
CA THR A 9 -5.52 -21.71 8.32
C THR A 9 -6.23 -20.43 8.80
N THR A 10 -5.85 -19.29 8.23
CA THR A 10 -6.68 -18.09 8.27
C THR A 10 -7.71 -18.25 7.18
N THR A 11 -8.96 -18.56 7.55
CA THR A 11 -10.10 -18.49 6.64
C THR A 11 -10.16 -17.06 6.10
N ALA A 12 -9.58 -16.84 4.92
CA ALA A 12 -9.57 -15.53 4.28
C ALA A 12 -11.04 -15.12 4.11
N ALA A 13 -11.42 -13.98 4.69
CA ALA A 13 -12.75 -13.43 4.50
C ALA A 13 -13.05 -13.36 2.99
N PRO A 14 -14.29 -13.66 2.57
CA PRO A 14 -14.65 -13.62 1.16
C PRO A 14 -14.33 -12.22 0.61
N CYS A 15 -13.55 -12.17 -0.48
CA CYS A 15 -13.18 -10.91 -1.09
C CYS A 15 -14.39 -10.29 -1.79
N VAL A 16 -15.00 -9.32 -1.09
CA VAL A 16 -16.17 -8.60 -1.57
C VAL A 16 -15.96 -7.11 -1.39
N ASP A 17 -16.53 -6.35 -2.32
CA ASP A 17 -16.63 -4.90 -2.19
C ASP A 17 -17.58 -4.55 -1.04
N GLN A 18 -17.14 -3.63 -0.20
CA GLN A 18 -17.85 -3.16 1.00
C GLN A 18 -18.80 -2.00 0.67
N LEU A 19 -18.54 -1.27 -0.42
CA LEU A 19 -19.33 -0.13 -0.87
C LEU A 19 -20.03 -0.44 -2.20
N SER A 20 -21.27 0.02 -2.33
CA SER A 20 -22.07 -0.15 -3.56
C SER A 20 -21.53 0.66 -4.75
N ASP A 21 -20.85 1.78 -4.49
CA ASP A 21 -20.31 2.67 -5.51
C ASP A 21 -18.92 2.26 -6.03
N CYS A 22 -18.36 1.12 -5.60
CA CYS A 22 -17.07 0.64 -6.09
C CYS A 22 -16.98 0.60 -7.63
N PRO A 23 -17.98 0.07 -8.37
CA PRO A 23 -17.92 0.04 -9.85
C PRO A 23 -17.82 1.43 -10.50
N LYS A 24 -18.38 2.48 -9.86
CA LYS A 24 -18.31 3.85 -10.35
C LYS A 24 -16.93 4.49 -10.08
N ASN A 25 -16.19 3.96 -9.12
CA ASN A 25 -14.92 4.51 -8.64
C ASN A 25 -13.71 3.70 -9.10
N VAL A 26 -13.83 2.84 -10.13
CA VAL A 26 -12.72 1.99 -10.59
C VAL A 26 -11.46 2.78 -10.95
N ALA A 27 -11.62 4.01 -11.46
CA ALA A 27 -10.50 4.91 -11.78
C ALA A 27 -9.67 5.26 -10.53
N GLN A 28 -10.29 5.29 -9.35
CA GLN A 28 -9.63 5.60 -8.07
C GLN A 28 -8.76 4.46 -7.55
N CYS A 29 -8.87 3.24 -8.12
CA CYS A 29 -8.03 2.12 -7.72
C CYS A 29 -6.54 2.50 -7.81
N ASN A 30 -6.14 3.25 -8.85
CA ASN A 30 -4.74 3.62 -9.10
C ASN A 30 -4.41 5.08 -8.76
N VAL A 31 -5.33 5.80 -8.12
CA VAL A 31 -5.04 7.12 -7.57
C VAL A 31 -4.45 6.91 -6.19
N ASP A 32 -3.21 7.32 -6.02
CA ASP A 32 -2.37 7.19 -4.84
C ASP A 32 -3.09 7.55 -3.52
N SER A 33 -3.71 8.73 -3.48
CA SER A 33 -4.51 9.19 -2.34
C SER A 33 -5.73 8.31 -2.00
N TYR A 34 -6.31 7.63 -3.00
CA TYR A 34 -7.46 6.72 -2.82
C TYR A 34 -7.05 5.25 -2.77
N ARG A 35 -5.78 4.92 -3.03
CA ARG A 35 -5.32 3.54 -3.19
C ARG A 35 -5.60 2.70 -1.95
N VAL A 36 -5.33 3.26 -0.77
CA VAL A 36 -5.60 2.61 0.53
C VAL A 36 -7.10 2.42 0.73
N PHE A 37 -7.89 3.46 0.46
CA PHE A 37 -9.34 3.44 0.60
C PHE A 37 -9.99 2.39 -0.32
N MET A 38 -9.61 2.39 -1.60
CA MET A 38 -10.13 1.48 -2.60
C MET A 38 -9.68 0.04 -2.34
N THR A 39 -8.45 -0.18 -1.86
CA THR A 39 -8.00 -1.53 -1.46
C THR A 39 -8.78 -2.07 -0.28
N LYS A 40 -9.14 -1.21 0.69
CA LYS A 40 -9.91 -1.61 1.87
C LYS A 40 -11.38 -1.86 1.54
N ASN A 41 -12.00 -0.97 0.77
CA ASN A 41 -13.45 -0.94 0.57
C ASN A 41 -13.91 -1.55 -0.74
N CYS A 42 -13.04 -1.60 -1.74
CA CYS A 42 -13.33 -2.11 -3.08
C CYS A 42 -12.28 -3.14 -3.54
N PRO A 43 -11.88 -4.11 -2.69
CA PRO A 43 -10.79 -5.03 -3.03
C PRO A 43 -11.12 -5.90 -4.23
N LYS A 44 -12.39 -6.20 -4.50
CA LYS A 44 -12.77 -7.01 -5.66
C LYS A 44 -12.80 -6.15 -6.92
N THR A 45 -13.41 -4.97 -6.87
CA THR A 45 -13.42 -4.03 -8.01
C THR A 45 -12.00 -3.61 -8.44
N CYS A 46 -11.06 -3.51 -7.50
CA CYS A 46 -9.67 -3.14 -7.80
C CYS A 46 -8.71 -4.33 -8.00
N ASP A 47 -9.20 -5.58 -8.03
CA ASP A 47 -8.37 -6.80 -8.12
C ASP A 47 -7.28 -6.89 -7.04
N ARG A 48 -7.63 -6.54 -5.80
CA ARG A 48 -6.76 -6.49 -4.62
C ARG A 48 -7.22 -7.40 -3.47
N CYS A 49 -7.94 -8.46 -3.81
CA CYS A 49 -8.27 -9.52 -2.88
C CYS A 49 -7.00 -10.08 -2.20
N GLY A 50 -7.01 -10.17 -0.88
CA GLY A 50 -5.86 -10.64 -0.10
C GLY A 50 -4.72 -9.62 0.03
N VAL A 51 -4.87 -8.41 -0.50
CA VAL A 51 -3.91 -7.31 -0.28
C VAL A 51 -4.28 -6.58 1.01
N THR A 52 -3.35 -6.52 1.96
CA THR A 52 -3.51 -5.64 3.12
C THR A 52 -3.24 -4.19 2.70
N PRO A 53 -4.18 -3.26 2.91
CA PRO A 53 -3.97 -1.86 2.58
C PRO A 53 -2.81 -1.31 3.42
N THR A 54 -1.69 -1.00 2.78
CA THR A 54 -0.54 -0.37 3.44
C THR A 54 -0.79 1.13 3.57
N PRO A 55 -0.84 1.69 4.80
CA PRO A 55 -1.02 3.13 5.00
C PRO A 55 0.02 3.95 4.23
N CYS A 56 -0.43 5.05 3.62
CA CYS A 56 0.43 6.02 2.96
C CYS A 56 0.95 7.00 4.02
N VAL A 57 2.00 6.60 4.72
CA VAL A 57 2.61 7.41 5.79
C VAL A 57 4.13 7.36 5.66
N ASP A 58 4.78 8.40 6.16
CA ASP A 58 6.22 8.38 6.36
C ASP A 58 6.55 7.61 7.64
N ALA A 59 7.56 6.75 7.57
CA ALA A 59 8.08 6.04 8.73
C ALA A 59 9.14 6.87 9.46
N ASN A 60 9.74 7.86 8.79
CA ASN A 60 10.77 8.73 9.36
C ASN A 60 10.25 10.17 9.52
N ASN A 61 10.57 10.81 10.64
CA ASN A 61 10.17 12.19 10.91
C ASN A 61 11.00 13.24 10.13
N LEU A 62 12.14 12.84 9.55
CA LEU A 62 13.01 13.71 8.76
C LEU A 62 12.63 13.74 7.27
N CYS A 63 11.53 13.11 6.86
CA CYS A 63 11.19 12.98 5.45
C CYS A 63 11.04 14.31 4.72
N THR A 64 10.40 15.31 5.33
CA THR A 64 10.32 16.67 4.76
C THR A 64 11.70 17.27 4.52
N GLN A 65 12.63 17.10 5.47
CA GLN A 65 14.01 17.61 5.35
C GLN A 65 14.80 16.84 4.29
N TRP A 66 14.75 15.51 4.32
CA TRP A 66 15.46 14.66 3.38
C TRP A 66 14.94 14.85 1.95
N ALA A 67 13.63 15.01 1.77
CA ALA A 67 13.05 15.34 0.48
C ALA A 67 13.54 16.69 -0.04
N ALA A 68 13.63 17.72 0.81
CA ALA A 68 14.24 19.01 0.46
C ALA A 68 15.73 18.89 0.07
N GLN A 69 16.44 17.88 0.61
CA GLN A 69 17.81 17.54 0.24
C GLN A 69 17.91 16.58 -0.96
N GLY A 70 16.80 16.25 -1.61
CA GLY A 70 16.77 15.44 -2.83
C GLY A 70 16.68 13.92 -2.60
N PHE A 71 16.40 13.45 -1.37
CA PHE A 71 16.30 12.02 -1.04
C PHE A 71 15.40 11.23 -2.01
N CYS A 72 14.24 11.77 -2.37
CA CYS A 72 13.29 11.08 -3.24
C CYS A 72 13.82 10.84 -4.67
N GLN A 73 14.70 11.70 -5.17
CA GLN A 73 15.26 11.61 -6.52
C GLN A 73 16.68 11.03 -6.55
N ASN A 74 17.35 10.96 -5.40
CA ASN A 74 18.73 10.51 -5.31
C ASN A 74 18.86 9.01 -5.66
N SER A 75 19.78 8.67 -6.56
CA SER A 75 20.03 7.30 -7.04
C SER A 75 20.84 6.43 -6.08
N PHE A 76 21.49 7.01 -5.06
CA PHE A 76 22.16 6.23 -4.00
C PHE A 76 21.15 5.45 -3.15
N TYR A 77 19.92 5.95 -3.02
CA TYR A 77 18.86 5.26 -2.31
C TYR A 77 17.99 4.46 -3.28
N THR A 78 17.77 3.20 -2.95
CA THR A 78 16.82 2.35 -3.69
C THR A 78 15.40 2.85 -3.49
N THR A 79 14.52 2.58 -4.47
CA THR A 79 13.07 2.86 -4.33
C THR A 79 12.49 2.21 -3.07
N ALA A 80 12.96 1.02 -2.70
CA ALA A 80 12.54 0.33 -1.48
C ALA A 80 12.94 1.11 -0.21
N GLN A 81 14.16 1.65 -0.12
CA GLN A 81 14.56 2.51 1.00
C GLN A 81 13.74 3.78 1.06
N LYS A 82 13.46 4.40 -0.09
CA LYS A 82 12.64 5.61 -0.13
C LYS A 82 11.20 5.33 0.30
N GLN A 83 10.64 4.20 -0.10
CA GLN A 83 9.33 3.73 0.35
C GLN A 83 9.32 3.36 1.84
N ALA A 84 10.37 2.71 2.33
CA ALA A 84 10.45 2.30 3.73
C ALA A 84 10.55 3.50 4.68
N ASN A 85 11.15 4.60 4.25
CA ASN A 85 11.35 5.78 5.10
C ASN A 85 10.29 6.87 4.86
N CYS A 86 10.09 7.27 3.60
CA CYS A 86 9.40 8.49 3.23
C CYS A 86 8.38 8.28 2.11
N ARG A 87 7.62 7.19 2.19
CA ARG A 87 6.68 6.78 1.15
C ARG A 87 5.64 7.86 0.83
N ALA A 88 5.10 8.55 1.83
CA ALA A 88 4.12 9.61 1.60
C ALA A 88 4.79 10.88 1.07
N THR A 89 5.85 11.36 1.73
CA THR A 89 6.57 12.57 1.30
C THR A 89 7.15 12.42 -0.12
N CYS A 90 7.62 11.24 -0.50
CA CYS A 90 8.18 10.99 -1.83
C CYS A 90 7.14 10.58 -2.89
N GLY A 91 5.85 10.49 -2.56
CA GLY A 91 4.80 10.15 -3.52
C GLY A 91 4.91 8.71 -4.05
N TYR A 92 5.31 7.75 -3.22
CA TYR A 92 5.26 6.31 -3.54
C TYR A 92 3.95 5.64 -3.09
N CYS A 93 3.00 6.50 -2.78
CA CYS A 93 1.59 6.33 -2.53
C CYS A 93 0.99 7.74 -2.58
#